data_AF-A0A7L4TI30-F1
#
_entry.id   AF-A0A7L4TI30-F1
#
_cell.length_a   1.000
_cell.length_b   1.000
_cell.length_c   1.000
_cell.angle_alpha   90.00
_cell.angle_beta   90.00
_cell.angle_gamma   90.00
#
_symmetry.space_group_name_H-M   'P 1'
#
loop_
_entity.id
_entity.type
_entity.pdbx_description
1 polymer ?
#
loop_
_entity_poly.entity_id
_entity_poly.type
_entity_poly.pdbx_seq_one_letter_code
_entity_poly.pdbx_strand_id
1 'polypeptide(L)'
;MIHKIKYSIILLLALACFTACQNDDVAVANVDAMVAEPGDLLNQAFPSNKVRVEGTGLKGLKTITLDNKINISFNPNYNSDKSFIFTIPFDEKLGSRFGVQPITFTTGIGSVTKNIEILQPVPTITKTIPAVATPGFPLEIEGTWFYNISSITLGGKEISYTSKSASAVIIALPAAAVSGSELVITTPGGTAQKTIDFATIVLVSDFDGNGARTQWTSYGDVASFDTNSPGGPTGNYTTLVWGGSTANGYNGSSGGGGASFLSSSNTDATKTFIDIDVSANVVGAQFAIQLNTIDGVDYGYNFKVTDLNWTTITISLKDFKDNYGFGSNTAATIDPSKINEIKVGIAQGDTPNPSEIKFDNIKIRYE
;
A
#
# COMPACT_ATOMS: atom_id res chain seq x y z
N MET A 1 22.97 108.39 39.82
CA MET A 1 24.35 108.84 39.55
C MET A 1 24.81 108.11 38.29
N ILE A 2 25.16 108.86 37.25
CA ILE A 2 26.05 108.50 36.13
C ILE A 2 25.58 107.32 35.23
N HIS A 3 24.93 107.59 34.09
CA HIS A 3 25.57 107.84 32.77
C HIS A 3 26.21 106.55 32.20
N LYS A 4 25.87 106.02 31.02
CA LYS A 4 25.78 106.70 29.72
C LYS A 4 25.42 105.67 28.60
N ILE A 5 24.63 106.13 27.60
CA ILE A 5 24.93 106.01 26.13
C ILE A 5 24.72 104.62 25.48
N LYS A 6 24.10 104.41 24.30
CA LYS A 6 23.74 105.22 23.12
C LYS A 6 22.63 104.46 22.33
N TYR A 7 21.67 105.21 21.74
CA TYR A 7 21.11 105.14 20.37
C TYR A 7 21.25 103.81 19.58
N SER A 8 20.32 103.29 18.77
CA SER A 8 19.09 103.77 18.11
C SER A 8 18.59 102.64 17.18
N ILE A 9 17.37 102.79 16.62
CA ILE A 9 16.82 102.16 15.38
C ILE A 9 16.19 100.75 15.58
N ILE A 10 14.84 100.63 15.63
CA ILE A 10 13.89 100.40 14.49
C ILE A 10 14.14 99.03 13.85
N LEU A 11 13.21 98.11 13.58
CA LEU A 11 11.77 97.93 13.73
C LEU A 11 11.50 96.53 13.08
N LEU A 12 10.41 95.85 13.48
CA LEU A 12 9.76 94.72 12.80
C LEU A 12 10.48 93.35 12.83
N LEU A 13 9.85 92.33 13.42
CA LEU A 13 9.28 91.22 12.64
C LEU A 13 8.43 90.25 13.48
N ALA A 14 7.19 90.07 13.00
CA ALA A 14 6.34 88.89 13.01
C ALA A 14 6.57 87.81 14.10
N LEU A 15 5.63 87.77 15.03
CA LEU A 15 5.24 86.58 15.76
C LEU A 15 4.51 85.64 14.78
N ALA A 16 5.26 84.84 14.03
CA ALA A 16 4.73 83.78 13.16
C ALA A 16 5.06 82.41 13.76
N CYS A 17 4.01 81.60 13.88
CA CYS A 17 3.96 80.26 14.44
C CYS A 17 5.10 79.36 13.96
N PHE A 18 5.92 78.86 14.90
CA PHE A 18 6.67 77.62 14.70
C PHE A 18 5.86 76.45 15.27
N THR A 19 4.84 76.01 14.53
CA THR A 19 4.39 74.62 14.60
C THR A 19 5.27 73.84 13.63
N ALA A 20 6.42 73.36 14.13
CA ALA A 20 7.18 72.37 13.40
C ALA A 20 6.38 71.05 13.45
N CYS A 21 5.68 70.72 12.36
CA CYS A 21 5.29 69.34 12.12
C CYS A 21 6.58 68.52 12.02
N GLN A 22 6.89 67.74 13.06
CA GLN A 22 7.69 66.55 12.84
C GLN A 22 6.90 65.70 11.86
N ASN A 23 7.49 65.40 10.70
CA ASN A 23 7.05 64.25 9.93
C ASN A 23 7.30 63.03 10.82
N ASP A 24 6.29 62.63 11.59
CA ASP A 24 6.21 61.27 12.09
C ASP A 24 6.14 60.39 10.83
N ASP A 25 7.29 59.86 10.41
CA ASP A 25 7.33 58.77 9.44
C ASP A 25 6.41 57.69 10.00
N VAL A 26 5.24 57.55 9.40
CA VAL A 26 4.25 56.56 9.80
C VAL A 26 4.95 55.22 9.69
N ALA A 27 5.19 54.55 10.82
CA ALA A 27 5.85 53.26 10.83
C ALA A 27 5.04 52.29 9.95
N VAL A 28 5.62 51.88 8.82
CA VAL A 28 5.00 50.94 7.89
C VAL A 28 5.53 49.56 8.22
N ALA A 29 4.62 48.59 8.33
CA ALA A 29 5.01 47.20 8.48
C ALA A 29 5.81 46.74 7.25
N ASN A 30 6.89 45.98 7.47
CA ASN A 30 7.68 45.39 6.40
C ASN A 30 8.04 43.95 6.75
N VAL A 31 8.02 43.09 5.72
CA VAL A 31 8.45 41.69 5.82
C VAL A 31 9.72 41.55 4.98
N ASP A 32 10.81 41.17 5.65
CA ASP A 32 12.13 40.98 5.05
C ASP A 32 12.29 39.55 4.53
N ALA A 33 11.85 38.56 5.31
CA ALA A 33 11.98 37.15 4.95
C ALA A 33 10.82 36.31 5.51
N MET A 34 10.48 35.26 4.78
CA MET A 34 9.67 34.14 5.26
C MET A 34 10.51 32.88 5.12
N VAL A 35 10.85 32.23 6.23
CA VAL A 35 11.74 31.07 6.26
C VAL A 35 10.97 29.86 6.75
N ALA A 36 10.87 28.83 5.92
CA ALA A 36 10.15 27.59 6.25
C ALA A 36 11.07 26.54 6.89
N GLU A 37 10.54 25.84 7.89
CA GLU A 37 11.23 24.76 8.59
C GLU A 37 10.45 23.43 8.49
N PRO A 38 11.16 22.30 8.32
CA PRO A 38 12.61 22.18 8.10
C PRO A 38 13.07 22.62 6.70
N GLY A 39 14.36 22.91 6.55
CA GLY A 39 15.02 23.15 5.25
C GLY A 39 15.41 24.61 4.96
N ASP A 40 15.05 25.55 5.83
CA ASP A 40 15.35 26.98 5.72
C ASP A 40 15.00 27.58 4.34
N LEU A 41 13.90 27.11 3.76
CA LEU A 41 13.45 27.56 2.44
C LEU A 41 12.98 29.02 2.53
N LEU A 42 13.59 29.88 1.71
CA LEU A 42 13.28 31.31 1.69
C LEU A 42 12.12 31.59 0.72
N ASN A 43 11.02 32.14 1.24
CA ASN A 43 9.78 32.47 0.52
C ASN A 43 9.17 31.27 -0.23
N GLN A 44 9.50 30.05 0.20
CA GLN A 44 8.91 28.80 -0.29
C GLN A 44 8.59 27.93 0.91
N ALA A 45 7.57 27.09 0.81
CA ALA A 45 7.20 26.15 1.86
C ALA A 45 6.42 24.96 1.29
N PHE A 46 6.56 23.79 1.90
CA PHE A 46 5.60 22.71 1.72
C PHE A 46 4.37 22.90 2.61
N PRO A 47 3.24 22.26 2.26
CA PRO A 47 2.13 22.02 3.18
C PRO A 47 2.60 21.59 4.57
N SER A 48 1.98 22.13 5.62
CA SER A 48 2.28 21.86 7.04
C SER A 48 3.65 22.33 7.54
N ASN A 49 4.51 22.93 6.72
CA ASN A 49 5.72 23.57 7.24
C ASN A 49 5.35 24.72 8.19
N LYS A 50 6.18 24.89 9.22
CA LYS A 50 6.19 26.12 10.01
C LYS A 50 6.98 27.17 9.25
N VAL A 51 6.46 28.38 9.19
CA VAL A 51 7.11 29.52 8.53
C VAL A 51 7.35 30.58 9.58
N ARG A 52 8.62 30.93 9.79
CA ARG A 52 9.04 32.10 10.57
C ARG A 52 9.09 33.30 9.64
N VAL A 53 8.34 34.33 9.98
CA VAL A 53 8.38 35.63 9.31
C VAL A 53 9.29 36.55 10.10
N GLU A 54 10.13 37.30 9.40
CA GLU A 54 11.08 38.26 9.96
C GLU A 54 10.88 39.62 9.27
N GLY A 55 10.97 40.70 10.04
CA GLY A 55 10.76 42.05 9.53
C GLY A 55 10.69 43.12 10.62
N THR A 56 9.94 44.18 10.36
CA THR A 56 9.71 45.31 11.27
C THR A 56 8.25 45.75 11.27
N GLY A 57 7.77 46.30 12.39
CA GLY A 57 6.39 46.74 12.50
C GLY A 57 5.36 45.60 12.46
N LEU A 58 5.77 44.38 12.82
CA LEU A 58 4.93 43.17 12.73
C LEU A 58 4.06 42.96 13.97
N LYS A 59 4.19 43.81 15.00
CA LYS A 59 3.45 43.65 16.26
C LYS A 59 1.94 43.85 16.03
N GLY A 60 1.15 43.08 16.77
CA GLY A 60 -0.31 43.16 16.69
C GLY A 60 -0.85 42.56 15.40
N LEU A 61 -0.25 41.46 14.93
CA LEU A 61 -0.76 40.66 13.83
C LEU A 61 -2.23 40.29 14.10
N LYS A 62 -3.12 40.58 13.15
CA LYS A 62 -4.56 40.35 13.22
C LYS A 62 -4.98 39.18 12.32
N THR A 63 -4.52 39.19 11.07
CA THR A 63 -4.86 38.16 10.09
C THR A 63 -3.66 37.80 9.24
N ILE A 64 -3.64 36.54 8.81
CA ILE A 64 -2.79 36.04 7.75
C ILE A 64 -3.74 35.46 6.71
N THR A 65 -3.67 35.93 5.47
CA THR A 65 -4.54 35.44 4.39
C THR A 65 -3.69 35.02 3.20
N LEU A 66 -3.85 33.76 2.78
CA LEU A 66 -3.15 33.14 1.66
C LEU A 66 -4.07 33.07 0.43
N ASP A 67 -3.53 33.45 -0.72
CA ASP A 67 -4.23 33.57 -2.00
C ASP A 67 -5.53 34.40 -1.91
N ASN A 68 -5.60 35.34 -0.95
CA ASN A 68 -6.79 36.13 -0.61
C ASN A 68 -8.05 35.30 -0.26
N LYS A 69 -7.90 34.00 0.04
CA LYS A 69 -8.99 33.06 0.28
C LYS A 69 -8.88 32.37 1.64
N ILE A 70 -7.68 31.93 1.98
CA ILE A 70 -7.44 31.03 3.10
C ILE A 70 -6.94 31.84 4.28
N ASN A 71 -7.73 31.90 5.34
CA ASN A 71 -7.27 32.49 6.59
C ASN A 71 -6.40 31.49 7.35
N ILE A 72 -5.18 31.90 7.68
CA ILE A 72 -4.22 31.07 8.43
C ILE A 72 -4.28 31.44 9.91
N SER A 73 -4.45 30.41 10.74
CA SER A 73 -4.39 30.57 12.19
C SER A 73 -2.94 30.77 12.65
N PHE A 74 -2.74 31.60 13.66
CA PHE A 74 -1.45 31.81 14.30
C PHE A 74 -1.65 31.95 15.81
N ASN A 75 -0.56 31.75 16.57
CA ASN A 75 -0.57 31.97 18.01
C ASN A 75 -0.06 33.40 18.30
N PRO A 76 -0.88 34.31 18.84
CA PRO A 76 -0.46 35.68 19.15
C PRO A 76 0.71 35.76 20.14
N ASN A 77 0.92 34.73 20.98
CA ASN A 77 2.05 34.70 21.92
C ASN A 77 3.41 34.57 21.22
N TYR A 78 3.44 34.15 19.96
CA TYR A 78 4.65 34.11 19.14
C TYR A 78 4.82 35.36 18.26
N ASN A 79 3.92 36.35 18.35
CA ASN A 79 4.03 37.59 17.59
C ASN A 79 4.80 38.65 18.40
N SER A 80 5.86 39.15 17.79
CA SER A 80 6.65 40.29 18.25
C SER A 80 6.65 41.36 17.16
N ASP A 81 7.30 42.49 17.43
CA ASP A 81 7.49 43.53 16.41
C ASP A 81 8.39 43.09 15.24
N LYS A 82 9.24 42.08 15.47
CA LYS A 82 10.25 41.62 14.51
C LYS A 82 9.95 40.29 13.85
N SER A 83 9.05 39.51 14.45
CA SER A 83 8.83 38.14 14.01
C SER A 83 7.51 37.57 14.48
N PHE A 84 6.97 36.63 13.70
CA PHE A 84 5.94 35.69 14.13
C PHE A 84 6.09 34.37 13.37
N ILE A 85 5.37 33.34 13.83
CA ILE A 85 5.38 32.01 13.22
C ILE A 85 3.96 31.60 12.91
N PHE A 86 3.77 30.94 11.77
CA PHE A 86 2.53 30.28 11.39
C PHE A 86 2.82 28.93 10.72
N THR A 87 1.79 28.16 10.42
CA THR A 87 1.89 26.89 9.70
C THR A 87 1.13 26.98 8.40
N ILE A 88 1.72 26.53 7.29
CA ILE A 88 1.10 26.56 5.96
C ILE A 88 -0.03 25.53 5.94
N PRO A 89 -1.31 25.94 5.83
CA PRO A 89 -2.39 24.99 5.64
C PRO A 89 -2.36 24.45 4.21
N PHE A 90 -2.97 23.28 4.01
CA PHE A 90 -3.29 22.80 2.68
C PHE A 90 -4.62 22.05 2.72
N ASP A 91 -5.66 22.74 2.25
CA ASP A 91 -7.01 22.22 2.07
C ASP A 91 -7.56 22.72 0.74
N GLU A 92 -7.76 21.81 -0.20
CA GLU A 92 -8.25 22.10 -1.55
C GLU A 92 -9.68 22.62 -1.53
N LYS A 93 -10.50 22.21 -0.56
CA LYS A 93 -11.88 22.70 -0.42
C LYS A 93 -11.90 24.17 -0.03
N LEU A 94 -10.85 24.65 0.63
CA LEU A 94 -10.63 26.05 0.94
C LEU A 94 -9.85 26.80 -0.16
N GLY A 95 -9.51 26.11 -1.25
CA GLY A 95 -8.84 26.69 -2.42
C GLY A 95 -7.31 26.66 -2.39
N SER A 96 -6.72 25.78 -1.57
CA SER A 96 -5.25 25.61 -1.55
C SER A 96 -4.74 25.10 -2.89
N ARG A 97 -3.58 25.60 -3.32
CA ARG A 97 -2.92 25.23 -4.57
C ARG A 97 -1.40 25.34 -4.45
N PHE A 98 -0.68 24.63 -5.31
CA PHE A 98 0.77 24.71 -5.42
C PHE A 98 1.21 25.91 -6.27
N GLY A 99 2.50 26.22 -6.19
CA GLY A 99 3.16 27.31 -6.90
C GLY A 99 3.09 28.64 -6.16
N VAL A 100 3.49 29.71 -6.85
CA VAL A 100 3.57 31.05 -6.28
C VAL A 100 2.18 31.62 -6.05
N GLN A 101 1.96 32.17 -4.85
CA GLN A 101 0.71 32.80 -4.46
C GLN A 101 0.94 33.96 -3.48
N PRO A 102 0.05 34.98 -3.50
CA PRO A 102 0.16 36.10 -2.58
C PRO A 102 -0.19 35.66 -1.16
N ILE A 103 0.54 36.17 -0.19
CA ILE A 103 0.25 36.05 1.24
C ILE A 103 0.23 37.44 1.86
N THR A 104 -0.87 37.76 2.53
CA THR A 104 -1.13 39.07 3.12
C THR A 104 -1.14 38.97 4.65
N PHE A 105 -0.36 39.82 5.29
CA PHE A 105 -0.28 39.96 6.74
C PHE A 105 -0.90 41.30 7.14
N THR A 106 -1.95 41.28 7.95
CA THR A 106 -2.57 42.50 8.49
C THR A 106 -2.14 42.68 9.94
N THR A 107 -1.42 43.76 10.23
CA THR A 107 -0.84 44.09 11.54
C THR A 107 -1.64 45.18 12.26
N GLY A 108 -1.14 45.67 13.39
CA GLY A 108 -1.71 46.81 14.09
C GLY A 108 -1.59 48.12 13.30
N ILE A 109 -0.58 48.23 12.43
CA ILE A 109 -0.18 49.49 11.77
C ILE A 109 -0.37 49.47 10.24
N GLY A 110 -0.78 48.35 9.66
CA GLY A 110 -1.03 48.24 8.22
C GLY A 110 -1.02 46.80 7.70
N SER A 111 -1.16 46.63 6.39
CA SER A 111 -1.08 45.32 5.73
C SER A 111 0.13 45.24 4.80
N VAL A 112 0.77 44.08 4.77
CA VAL A 112 1.90 43.77 3.89
C VAL A 112 1.55 42.53 3.07
N THR A 113 1.63 42.62 1.75
CA THR A 113 1.49 41.47 0.85
C THR A 113 2.84 41.09 0.27
N LYS A 114 3.17 39.81 0.34
CA LYS A 114 4.35 39.20 -0.30
C LYS A 114 3.91 38.00 -1.13
N ASN A 115 4.85 37.39 -1.83
CA ASN A 115 4.63 36.12 -2.52
C ASN A 115 5.32 35.00 -1.75
N ILE A 116 4.65 33.86 -1.66
CA ILE A 116 5.21 32.61 -1.16
C ILE A 116 4.91 31.50 -2.18
N GLU A 117 5.89 30.65 -2.45
CA GLU A 117 5.70 29.47 -3.29
C GLU A 117 5.33 28.26 -2.44
N ILE A 118 4.19 27.63 -2.73
CA ILE A 118 3.83 26.37 -2.08
C ILE A 118 4.31 25.21 -2.93
N LEU A 119 5.31 24.50 -2.43
CA LEU A 119 5.91 23.36 -3.11
C LEU A 119 5.02 22.12 -2.95
N GLN A 120 4.96 21.30 -4.00
CA GLN A 120 4.27 20.01 -3.96
C GLN A 120 5.19 18.98 -3.28
N PRO A 121 4.75 18.29 -2.22
CA PRO A 121 5.52 17.21 -1.62
C PRO A 121 5.73 16.02 -2.57
N VAL A 122 6.80 15.25 -2.34
CA VAL A 122 7.02 13.97 -3.02
C VAL A 122 5.82 13.04 -2.74
N PRO A 123 5.26 12.37 -3.76
CA PRO A 123 4.18 11.43 -3.56
C PRO A 123 4.64 10.23 -2.72
N THR A 124 3.70 9.57 -2.06
CA THR A 124 3.97 8.33 -1.32
C THR A 124 3.03 7.24 -1.79
N ILE A 125 3.50 5.99 -1.85
CA ILE A 125 2.63 4.82 -2.03
C ILE A 125 2.57 4.07 -0.71
N THR A 126 1.37 3.91 -0.16
CA THR A 126 1.17 3.23 1.14
C THR A 126 0.64 1.82 0.95
N LYS A 127 -0.29 1.61 -0.01
CA LYS A 127 -1.00 0.33 -0.15
C LYS A 127 -1.41 0.05 -1.59
N THR A 128 -1.53 -1.24 -1.91
CA THR A 128 -2.13 -1.78 -3.13
C THR A 128 -3.42 -2.55 -2.78
N ILE A 129 -4.43 -2.44 -3.63
CA ILE A 129 -5.72 -3.13 -3.48
C ILE A 129 -6.09 -3.78 -4.82
N PRO A 130 -6.12 -5.12 -4.92
CA PRO A 130 -5.77 -6.10 -3.87
C PRO A 130 -4.29 -6.01 -3.44
N ALA A 131 -3.97 -6.56 -2.25
CA ALA A 131 -2.60 -6.55 -1.73
C ALA A 131 -1.67 -7.41 -2.60
N VAL A 132 -2.13 -8.60 -2.97
CA VAL A 132 -1.51 -9.47 -3.97
C VAL A 132 -2.19 -9.18 -5.30
N ALA A 133 -1.43 -8.64 -6.24
CA ALA A 133 -1.97 -8.20 -7.51
C ALA A 133 -2.11 -9.38 -8.50
N THR A 134 -3.01 -9.24 -9.46
CA THR A 134 -3.20 -10.20 -10.55
C THR A 134 -2.91 -9.51 -11.88
N PRO A 135 -1.94 -9.99 -12.67
CA PRO A 135 -1.71 -9.48 -14.02
C PRO A 135 -2.98 -9.45 -14.86
N GLY A 136 -3.19 -8.39 -15.63
CA GLY A 136 -4.39 -8.21 -16.46
C GLY A 136 -5.60 -7.62 -15.74
N PHE A 137 -5.56 -7.48 -14.41
CA PHE A 137 -6.64 -6.89 -13.61
C PHE A 137 -6.28 -5.49 -13.11
N PRO A 138 -7.28 -4.63 -12.82
CA PRO A 138 -7.02 -3.34 -12.20
C PRO A 138 -6.37 -3.48 -10.82
N LEU A 139 -5.46 -2.56 -10.50
CA LEU A 139 -4.85 -2.43 -9.18
C LEU A 139 -5.06 -1.00 -8.67
N GLU A 140 -5.71 -0.85 -7.52
CA GLU A 140 -5.81 0.44 -6.85
C GLU A 140 -4.59 0.69 -5.98
N ILE A 141 -4.01 1.87 -6.13
CA ILE A 141 -2.84 2.33 -5.41
C ILE A 141 -3.28 3.47 -4.49
N GLU A 142 -3.12 3.29 -3.19
CA GLU A 142 -3.38 4.31 -2.18
C GLU A 142 -2.07 4.97 -1.74
N GLY A 143 -2.14 6.26 -1.43
CA GLY A 143 -0.97 7.08 -1.18
C GLY A 143 -1.29 8.51 -0.77
N THR A 144 -0.34 9.41 -1.01
CA THR A 144 -0.49 10.86 -0.81
C THR A 144 0.17 11.65 -1.93
N TRP A 145 -0.29 12.88 -2.12
CA TRP A 145 0.26 13.87 -3.07
C TRP A 145 0.25 13.44 -4.54
N PHE A 146 -0.73 12.64 -4.96
CA PHE A 146 -0.98 12.25 -6.36
C PHE A 146 -1.60 13.38 -7.20
N TYR A 147 -1.03 14.58 -7.12
CA TYR A 147 -1.44 15.74 -7.90
C TYR A 147 -0.66 15.81 -9.21
N ASN A 148 -1.38 16.07 -10.31
CA ASN A 148 -0.82 16.25 -11.64
C ASN A 148 0.17 15.14 -12.03
N ILE A 149 -0.24 13.87 -11.84
CA ILE A 149 0.58 12.71 -12.23
C ILE A 149 1.02 12.88 -13.68
N SER A 150 2.33 12.97 -13.91
CA SER A 150 2.91 13.13 -15.24
C SER A 150 3.15 11.79 -15.92
N SER A 151 3.42 10.73 -15.15
CA SER A 151 3.51 9.36 -15.66
C SER A 151 3.35 8.32 -14.56
N ILE A 152 2.91 7.12 -14.96
CA ILE A 152 3.02 5.90 -14.15
C ILE A 152 3.68 4.83 -15.02
N THR A 153 4.74 4.21 -14.50
CA THR A 153 5.44 3.11 -15.19
C THR A 153 5.48 1.86 -14.33
N LEU A 154 5.49 0.69 -14.98
CA LEU A 154 5.72 -0.61 -14.36
C LEU A 154 6.84 -1.32 -15.10
N GLY A 155 7.92 -1.68 -14.39
CA GLY A 155 9.12 -2.25 -15.01
C GLY A 155 9.74 -1.33 -16.06
N GLY A 156 9.63 -0.01 -15.85
CA GLY A 156 10.11 1.02 -16.78
C GLY A 156 9.20 1.29 -17.99
N LYS A 157 8.09 0.57 -18.15
CA LYS A 157 7.12 0.81 -19.23
C LYS A 157 5.92 1.60 -18.74
N GLU A 158 5.53 2.63 -19.48
CA GLU A 158 4.34 3.42 -19.16
C GLU A 158 3.05 2.57 -19.23
N ILE A 159 2.16 2.78 -18.25
CA ILE A 159 0.88 2.10 -18.13
C ILE A 159 -0.27 3.10 -18.01
N SER A 160 -1.46 2.69 -18.45
CA SER A 160 -2.65 3.51 -18.29
C SER A 160 -3.13 3.53 -16.84
N TYR A 161 -3.70 4.67 -16.44
CA TYR A 161 -4.24 4.87 -15.11
C TYR A 161 -5.47 5.77 -15.13
N THR A 162 -6.26 5.69 -14.06
CA THR A 162 -7.37 6.59 -13.76
C THR A 162 -7.14 7.21 -12.40
N SER A 163 -6.95 8.53 -12.35
CA SER A 163 -6.85 9.25 -11.08
C SER A 163 -8.23 9.28 -10.40
N LYS A 164 -8.29 8.87 -9.13
CA LYS A 164 -9.50 8.97 -8.31
C LYS A 164 -9.45 10.22 -7.42
N SER A 165 -8.30 10.47 -6.82
CA SER A 165 -8.06 11.57 -5.90
C SER A 165 -6.56 11.79 -5.69
N ALA A 166 -6.21 12.80 -4.91
CA ALA A 166 -4.84 13.05 -4.46
C ALA A 166 -4.20 11.91 -3.64
N SER A 167 -5.00 10.93 -3.19
CA SER A 167 -4.56 9.80 -2.38
C SER A 167 -4.88 8.44 -2.98
N ALA A 168 -5.45 8.39 -4.19
CA ALA A 168 -5.80 7.13 -4.84
C ALA A 168 -5.76 7.22 -6.37
N VAL A 169 -5.19 6.19 -6.99
CA VAL A 169 -5.16 5.99 -8.45
C VAL A 169 -5.43 4.52 -8.76
N ILE A 170 -6.14 4.25 -9.85
CA ILE A 170 -6.30 2.88 -10.38
C ILE A 170 -5.40 2.72 -11.59
N ILE A 171 -4.56 1.70 -11.59
CA ILE A 171 -3.73 1.33 -12.74
C ILE A 171 -4.30 0.09 -13.42
N ALA A 172 -4.14 -0.02 -14.74
CA ALA A 172 -4.44 -1.24 -15.47
C ALA A 172 -3.16 -2.09 -15.59
N LEU A 173 -3.07 -3.19 -14.84
CA LEU A 173 -1.90 -4.06 -14.93
C LEU A 173 -1.89 -4.81 -16.27
N PRO A 174 -0.77 -4.79 -17.01
CA PRO A 174 -0.63 -5.62 -18.20
C PRO A 174 -0.80 -7.11 -17.86
N ALA A 175 -1.42 -7.88 -18.75
CA ALA A 175 -1.53 -9.34 -18.60
C ALA A 175 -0.16 -10.04 -18.58
N ALA A 176 0.85 -9.44 -19.22
CA ALA A 176 2.23 -9.91 -19.24
C ALA A 176 3.11 -9.27 -18.16
N ALA A 177 2.53 -8.66 -17.13
CA ALA A 177 3.31 -8.10 -16.03
C ALA A 177 4.07 -9.22 -15.30
N VAL A 178 5.32 -8.93 -14.91
CA VAL A 178 6.20 -9.88 -14.22
C VAL A 178 6.29 -9.53 -12.74
N SER A 179 6.24 -10.54 -11.86
CA SER A 179 6.38 -10.31 -10.42
C SER A 179 7.73 -9.66 -10.09
N GLY A 180 7.76 -8.77 -9.11
CA GLY A 180 8.95 -8.00 -8.76
C GLY A 180 9.17 -6.76 -9.63
N SER A 181 8.21 -6.39 -10.49
CA SER A 181 8.31 -5.17 -11.31
C SER A 181 8.21 -3.92 -10.44
N GLU A 182 9.07 -2.93 -10.70
CA GLU A 182 9.00 -1.63 -10.02
C GLU A 182 7.86 -0.77 -10.62
N LEU A 183 6.91 -0.38 -9.78
CA LEU A 183 5.92 0.66 -10.06
C LEU A 183 6.52 2.02 -9.69
N VAL A 184 6.50 2.97 -10.63
CA VAL A 184 6.93 4.36 -10.41
C VAL A 184 5.79 5.31 -10.73
N ILE A 185 5.43 6.17 -9.79
CA ILE A 185 4.47 7.26 -9.98
C ILE A 185 5.23 8.58 -9.95
N THR A 186 5.14 9.36 -11.02
CA THR A 186 5.83 10.65 -11.15
C THR A 186 4.84 11.80 -11.06
N THR A 187 5.17 12.80 -10.25
CA THR A 187 4.45 14.07 -10.12
C THR A 187 5.46 15.24 -10.18
N PRO A 188 5.01 16.51 -10.30
CA PRO A 188 5.91 17.66 -10.19
C PRO A 188 6.66 17.73 -8.85
N GLY A 189 6.10 17.16 -7.78
CA GLY A 189 6.74 17.09 -6.47
C GLY A 189 7.82 16.02 -6.34
N GLY A 190 7.95 15.12 -7.31
CA GLY A 190 8.91 14.02 -7.31
C GLY A 190 8.28 12.67 -7.65
N THR A 191 8.99 11.58 -7.34
CA THR A 191 8.59 10.20 -7.66
C THR A 191 8.32 9.37 -6.41
N ALA A 192 7.34 8.47 -6.50
CA ALA A 192 7.12 7.38 -5.56
C ALA A 192 7.40 6.05 -6.26
N GLN A 193 8.07 5.12 -5.57
CA GLN A 193 8.41 3.80 -6.09
C GLN A 193 7.87 2.70 -5.19
N LYS A 194 7.44 1.57 -5.77
CA LYS A 194 7.03 0.37 -5.04
C LYS A 194 7.22 -0.88 -5.91
N THR A 195 7.78 -1.95 -5.37
CA THR A 195 7.77 -3.25 -6.05
C THR A 195 6.38 -3.86 -6.02
N ILE A 196 5.92 -4.35 -7.17
CA ILE A 196 4.66 -5.08 -7.32
C ILE A 196 4.97 -6.55 -7.52
N ASP A 197 4.52 -7.36 -6.57
CA ASP A 197 4.61 -8.81 -6.60
C ASP A 197 3.26 -9.42 -6.94
N PHE A 198 3.31 -10.57 -7.62
CA PHE A 198 2.16 -11.36 -8.02
C PHE A 198 2.25 -12.74 -7.38
N ALA A 199 1.11 -13.36 -7.14
CA ALA A 199 1.09 -14.75 -6.74
C ALA A 199 1.74 -15.63 -7.82
N THR A 200 2.67 -16.49 -7.43
CA THR A 200 3.12 -17.59 -8.29
C THR A 200 2.11 -18.73 -8.14
N ILE A 201 1.51 -19.17 -9.24
CA ILE A 201 0.55 -20.28 -9.26
C ILE A 201 1.07 -21.37 -10.17
N VAL A 202 1.18 -22.58 -9.64
CA VAL A 202 1.54 -23.77 -10.41
C VAL A 202 0.36 -24.72 -10.39
N LEU A 203 -0.23 -24.94 -11.56
CA LEU A 203 -1.21 -26.01 -11.75
C LEU A 203 -0.50 -27.35 -11.65
N VAL A 204 -0.85 -28.13 -10.64
CA VAL A 204 -0.32 -29.49 -10.46
C VAL A 204 -1.08 -30.45 -11.36
N SER A 205 -2.41 -30.41 -11.34
CA SER A 205 -3.26 -31.16 -12.26
C SER A 205 -4.66 -30.55 -12.31
N ASP A 206 -5.25 -30.51 -13.51
CA ASP A 206 -6.67 -30.23 -13.75
C ASP A 206 -7.42 -31.47 -14.25
N PHE A 207 -6.75 -32.63 -14.34
CA PHE A 207 -7.29 -33.88 -14.89
C PHE A 207 -7.90 -33.79 -16.31
N ASP A 208 -7.65 -32.69 -17.01
CA ASP A 208 -8.04 -32.42 -18.39
C ASP A 208 -6.84 -32.38 -19.35
N GLY A 209 -5.68 -32.83 -18.85
CA GLY A 209 -4.44 -32.95 -19.63
C GLY A 209 -3.45 -31.81 -19.42
N ASN A 210 -3.71 -30.87 -18.51
CA ASN A 210 -2.75 -29.82 -18.15
C ASN A 210 -2.17 -30.01 -16.74
N GLY A 211 -1.17 -29.20 -16.45
CA GLY A 211 -0.49 -29.17 -15.15
C GLY A 211 0.86 -29.88 -15.14
N ALA A 212 1.56 -29.73 -14.01
CA ALA A 212 2.90 -30.28 -13.80
C ALA A 212 2.92 -31.81 -13.64
N ARG A 213 1.76 -32.44 -13.38
CA ARG A 213 1.57 -33.88 -13.22
C ARG A 213 0.25 -34.30 -13.90
N THR A 214 0.37 -34.90 -15.09
CA THR A 214 -0.78 -35.28 -15.92
C THR A 214 -1.17 -36.76 -15.83
N GLN A 215 -0.36 -37.59 -15.16
CA GLN A 215 -0.63 -39.02 -14.98
C GLN A 215 -0.72 -39.34 -13.50
N TRP A 216 -1.89 -39.73 -13.03
CA TRP A 216 -2.14 -40.06 -11.62
C TRP A 216 -2.44 -41.53 -11.43
N THR A 217 -1.93 -42.09 -10.35
CA THR A 217 -2.20 -43.48 -9.95
C THR A 217 -2.59 -43.54 -8.49
N SER A 218 -3.26 -44.62 -8.08
CA SER A 218 -3.67 -44.88 -6.72
C SER A 218 -2.92 -46.06 -6.10
N TYR A 219 -2.85 -46.10 -4.77
CA TYR A 219 -2.14 -47.11 -4.01
C TYR A 219 -2.74 -47.32 -2.61
N GLY A 220 -2.40 -48.44 -1.99
CA GLY A 220 -2.90 -48.83 -0.68
C GLY A 220 -4.33 -49.38 -0.74
N ASP A 221 -5.12 -49.12 0.30
CA ASP A 221 -6.48 -49.63 0.46
C ASP A 221 -7.51 -48.90 -0.43
N VAL A 222 -7.27 -48.75 -1.72
CA VAL A 222 -8.19 -48.09 -2.66
C VAL A 222 -9.13 -49.12 -3.30
N ALA A 223 -10.44 -48.86 -3.23
CA ALA A 223 -11.46 -49.72 -3.85
C ALA A 223 -11.62 -49.42 -5.34
N SER A 224 -11.64 -48.14 -5.71
CA SER A 224 -11.62 -47.69 -7.11
C SER A 224 -11.01 -46.29 -7.21
N PHE A 225 -10.44 -46.00 -8.37
CA PHE A 225 -9.85 -44.72 -8.71
C PHE A 225 -10.09 -44.42 -10.19
N ASP A 226 -10.70 -43.29 -10.50
CA ASP A 226 -10.96 -42.84 -11.86
C ASP A 226 -10.64 -41.35 -11.99
N THR A 227 -9.77 -41.00 -12.94
CA THR A 227 -9.33 -39.62 -13.18
C THR A 227 -10.14 -38.92 -14.28
N ASN A 228 -11.11 -39.60 -14.90
CA ASN A 228 -11.82 -39.11 -16.09
C ASN A 228 -13.34 -39.01 -15.87
N SER A 229 -13.77 -38.84 -14.62
CA SER A 229 -15.19 -38.69 -14.31
C SER A 229 -15.67 -37.31 -14.82
N PRO A 230 -16.72 -37.22 -15.65
CA PRO A 230 -17.15 -35.94 -16.23
C PRO A 230 -18.04 -35.15 -15.27
N GLY A 231 -18.07 -33.82 -15.44
CA GLY A 231 -18.95 -32.93 -14.66
C GLY A 231 -18.29 -32.39 -13.40
N GLY A 232 -16.97 -32.22 -13.44
CA GLY A 232 -16.21 -31.49 -12.44
C GLY A 232 -16.45 -29.98 -12.53
N PRO A 233 -15.81 -29.19 -11.65
CA PRO A 233 -15.81 -27.73 -11.73
C PRO A 233 -15.31 -27.23 -13.09
N THR A 234 -14.28 -27.88 -13.62
CA THR A 234 -13.76 -27.69 -14.97
C THR A 234 -13.58 -29.08 -15.59
N GLY A 235 -14.37 -29.43 -16.61
CA GLY A 235 -14.19 -30.69 -17.34
C GLY A 235 -14.28 -31.96 -16.48
N ASN A 236 -13.23 -32.77 -16.51
CA ASN A 236 -13.13 -34.03 -15.78
C ASN A 236 -12.62 -33.81 -14.36
N TYR A 237 -12.95 -34.73 -13.46
CA TYR A 237 -12.43 -34.77 -12.11
C TYR A 237 -12.00 -36.17 -11.72
N THR A 238 -11.31 -36.26 -10.58
CA THR A 238 -10.86 -37.53 -10.03
C THR A 238 -11.77 -38.02 -8.91
N THR A 239 -12.11 -39.31 -8.92
CA THR A 239 -12.74 -40.03 -7.81
C THR A 239 -11.75 -40.99 -7.16
N LEU A 240 -11.74 -41.03 -5.84
CA LEU A 240 -11.04 -42.06 -5.05
C LEU A 240 -12.03 -42.64 -4.03
N VAL A 241 -12.25 -43.94 -4.12
CA VAL A 241 -13.18 -44.67 -3.23
C VAL A 241 -12.40 -45.50 -2.24
N TRP A 242 -12.70 -45.34 -0.96
CA TRP A 242 -12.27 -46.22 0.11
C TRP A 242 -13.47 -47.05 0.59
N GLY A 243 -13.39 -48.36 0.38
CA GLY A 243 -14.42 -49.32 0.79
C GLY A 243 -14.31 -49.77 2.25
N GLY A 244 -13.36 -49.21 3.01
CA GLY A 244 -13.17 -49.53 4.42
C GLY A 244 -12.12 -50.58 4.76
N SER A 245 -11.37 -51.05 3.76
CA SER A 245 -10.22 -51.92 3.99
C SER A 245 -9.20 -51.22 4.89
N THR A 246 -8.64 -51.97 5.83
CA THR A 246 -7.54 -51.56 6.72
C THR A 246 -6.31 -52.45 6.53
N ALA A 247 -6.24 -53.19 5.42
CA ALA A 247 -5.21 -54.19 5.18
C ALA A 247 -3.80 -53.57 5.15
N ASN A 248 -3.66 -52.38 4.57
CA ASN A 248 -2.39 -51.65 4.52
C ASN A 248 -2.33 -50.54 5.58
N GLY A 249 -3.48 -50.03 6.03
CA GLY A 249 -3.58 -48.94 6.98
C GLY A 249 -3.36 -47.56 6.35
N TYR A 250 -3.27 -47.49 5.02
CA TYR A 250 -3.16 -46.26 4.24
C TYR A 250 -3.79 -46.43 2.86
N ASN A 251 -4.22 -45.32 2.27
CA ASN A 251 -4.61 -45.24 0.87
C ASN A 251 -4.21 -43.85 0.33
N GLY A 252 -4.08 -43.74 -0.99
CA GLY A 252 -3.82 -42.46 -1.61
C GLY A 252 -3.71 -42.53 -3.11
N SER A 253 -3.48 -41.37 -3.70
CA SER A 253 -3.18 -41.17 -5.11
C SER A 253 -2.12 -40.11 -5.28
N SER A 254 -1.37 -40.20 -6.37
CA SER A 254 -0.40 -39.18 -6.73
C SER A 254 -0.07 -39.18 -8.22
N GLY A 255 0.32 -38.01 -8.70
CA GLY A 255 0.99 -37.83 -9.97
C GLY A 255 2.50 -38.16 -9.95
N GLY A 256 3.04 -38.56 -8.79
CA GLY A 256 4.44 -38.91 -8.58
C GLY A 256 5.34 -37.71 -8.24
N GLY A 257 6.49 -38.04 -7.65
CA GLY A 257 7.57 -37.08 -7.41
C GLY A 257 8.27 -36.62 -8.69
N GLY A 258 9.09 -35.58 -8.57
CA GLY A 258 9.85 -35.04 -9.71
C GLY A 258 10.60 -33.76 -9.36
N ALA A 259 10.65 -32.82 -10.30
CA ALA A 259 11.10 -31.47 -10.02
C ALA A 259 10.16 -30.78 -9.03
N SER A 260 10.72 -29.89 -8.20
CA SER A 260 9.95 -29.03 -7.31
C SER A 260 8.93 -28.20 -8.06
N PHE A 261 7.77 -27.95 -7.45
CA PHE A 261 6.74 -27.12 -8.07
C PHE A 261 7.10 -25.63 -8.05
N LEU A 262 7.61 -25.14 -6.93
CA LEU A 262 7.98 -23.74 -6.76
C LEU A 262 9.49 -23.53 -6.96
N SER A 263 9.88 -22.30 -7.27
CA SER A 263 11.28 -21.93 -7.47
C SER A 263 12.03 -21.83 -6.13
N SER A 264 13.37 -21.85 -6.16
CA SER A 264 14.21 -21.78 -4.96
C SER A 264 14.10 -20.47 -4.16
N SER A 265 13.44 -19.44 -4.69
CA SER A 265 13.14 -18.21 -3.93
C SER A 265 11.85 -18.31 -3.10
N ASN A 266 10.99 -19.30 -3.36
CA ASN A 266 9.69 -19.48 -2.71
C ASN A 266 9.83 -20.36 -1.46
N THR A 267 10.41 -19.81 -0.39
CA THR A 267 10.85 -20.57 0.80
C THR A 267 9.97 -20.40 2.03
N ASP A 268 8.96 -19.52 1.99
CA ASP A 268 8.09 -19.21 3.14
C ASP A 268 6.76 -19.97 3.12
N ALA A 269 6.60 -20.91 4.05
CA ALA A 269 5.37 -21.70 4.24
C ALA A 269 4.13 -20.85 4.59
N THR A 270 4.31 -19.70 5.25
CA THR A 270 3.20 -18.83 5.66
C THR A 270 2.58 -18.09 4.48
N LYS A 271 3.32 -18.02 3.37
CA LYS A 271 2.95 -17.40 2.10
C LYS A 271 2.53 -18.42 1.04
N THR A 272 2.51 -19.70 1.40
CA THR A 272 2.24 -20.78 0.44
C THR A 272 0.95 -21.51 0.79
N PHE A 273 0.20 -21.83 -0.25
CA PHE A 273 -1.11 -22.46 -0.15
C PHE A 273 -1.26 -23.58 -1.18
N ILE A 274 -2.00 -24.62 -0.81
CA ILE A 274 -2.60 -25.56 -1.76
C ILE A 274 -4.05 -25.17 -1.97
N ASP A 275 -4.42 -24.91 -3.22
CA ASP A 275 -5.81 -24.74 -3.62
C ASP A 275 -6.26 -26.02 -4.34
N ILE A 276 -7.39 -26.59 -3.92
CA ILE A 276 -7.96 -27.82 -4.50
C ILE A 276 -9.48 -27.74 -4.51
N ASP A 277 -10.10 -28.08 -5.63
CA ASP A 277 -11.55 -28.24 -5.66
C ASP A 277 -11.92 -29.60 -5.12
N VAL A 278 -12.87 -29.66 -4.19
CA VAL A 278 -13.27 -30.90 -3.54
C VAL A 278 -14.78 -31.06 -3.47
N SER A 279 -15.20 -32.32 -3.46
CA SER A 279 -16.55 -32.79 -3.16
C SER A 279 -16.44 -34.22 -2.60
N ALA A 280 -17.55 -34.78 -2.13
CA ALA A 280 -17.61 -36.17 -1.69
C ALA A 280 -19.02 -36.74 -1.91
N ASN A 281 -19.17 -38.04 -1.71
CA ASN A 281 -20.49 -38.67 -1.67
C ASN A 281 -21.24 -38.46 -0.34
N VAL A 282 -20.54 -38.13 0.74
CA VAL A 282 -21.11 -38.02 2.09
C VAL A 282 -20.38 -36.98 2.95
N VAL A 283 -21.15 -36.25 3.77
CA VAL A 283 -20.59 -35.28 4.73
C VAL A 283 -19.78 -36.02 5.77
N GLY A 284 -18.62 -35.48 6.13
CA GLY A 284 -17.67 -36.09 7.03
C GLY A 284 -16.62 -36.96 6.34
N ALA A 285 -16.75 -37.24 5.03
CA ALA A 285 -15.68 -37.88 4.26
C ALA A 285 -14.36 -37.12 4.46
N GLN A 286 -13.28 -37.86 4.68
CA GLN A 286 -12.03 -37.29 5.19
C GLN A 286 -10.98 -37.26 4.11
N PHE A 287 -10.57 -36.07 3.69
CA PHE A 287 -9.41 -35.90 2.83
C PHE A 287 -8.13 -36.01 3.64
N ALA A 288 -7.13 -36.65 3.05
CA ALA A 288 -5.73 -36.58 3.44
C ALA A 288 -4.94 -35.95 2.28
N ILE A 289 -4.45 -34.73 2.49
CA ILE A 289 -3.53 -34.07 1.56
C ILE A 289 -2.13 -34.26 2.12
N GLN A 290 -1.25 -34.90 1.36
CA GLN A 290 0.11 -35.17 1.79
C GLN A 290 1.12 -34.61 0.80
N LEU A 291 2.28 -34.23 1.32
CA LEU A 291 3.37 -33.63 0.56
C LEU A 291 4.61 -34.49 0.76
N ASN A 292 5.36 -34.73 -0.31
CA ASN A 292 6.76 -35.13 -0.19
C ASN A 292 7.65 -33.99 -0.68
N THR A 293 8.83 -33.91 -0.09
CA THR A 293 9.89 -33.00 -0.50
C THR A 293 11.06 -33.74 -1.15
N ILE A 294 11.86 -33.03 -1.94
CA ILE A 294 13.07 -33.58 -2.58
C ILE A 294 14.13 -34.07 -1.58
N ASP A 295 14.10 -33.59 -0.33
CA ASP A 295 14.97 -34.04 0.75
C ASP A 295 14.37 -35.20 1.57
N GLY A 296 13.26 -35.79 1.10
CA GLY A 296 12.68 -37.01 1.66
C GLY A 296 11.90 -36.78 2.95
N VAL A 297 11.43 -35.56 3.19
CA VAL A 297 10.55 -35.23 4.32
C VAL A 297 9.10 -35.25 3.85
N ASP A 298 8.23 -35.73 4.72
CA ASP A 298 6.80 -35.84 4.45
C ASP A 298 5.96 -35.01 5.41
N TYR A 299 4.84 -34.53 4.87
CA TYR A 299 3.87 -33.73 5.60
C TYR A 299 2.46 -34.12 5.22
N GLY A 300 1.49 -33.80 6.08
CA GLY A 300 0.09 -34.00 5.76
C GLY A 300 -0.85 -33.02 6.45
N TYR A 301 -2.00 -32.84 5.84
CA TYR A 301 -3.12 -32.07 6.33
C TYR A 301 -4.41 -32.84 6.05
N ASN A 302 -5.14 -33.15 7.11
CA ASN A 302 -6.39 -33.90 7.02
C ASN A 302 -7.57 -32.99 7.34
N PHE A 303 -8.64 -33.11 6.58
CA PHE A 303 -9.87 -32.35 6.84
C PHE A 303 -11.12 -33.12 6.43
N LYS A 304 -12.26 -32.74 7.00
CA LYS A 304 -13.56 -33.33 6.70
C LYS A 304 -14.35 -32.46 5.75
N VAL A 305 -15.00 -33.08 4.77
CA VAL A 305 -15.95 -32.41 3.89
C VAL A 305 -17.20 -32.03 4.68
N THR A 306 -17.61 -30.77 4.61
CA THR A 306 -18.83 -30.26 5.26
C THR A 306 -19.96 -29.96 4.29
N ASP A 307 -19.67 -29.87 3.00
CA ASP A 307 -20.63 -29.63 1.91
C ASP A 307 -20.33 -30.59 0.75
N LEU A 308 -21.37 -31.13 0.11
CA LEU A 308 -21.25 -32.04 -1.02
C LEU A 308 -21.15 -31.31 -2.36
N ASN A 309 -21.50 -30.02 -2.40
CA ASN A 309 -21.25 -29.18 -3.56
C ASN A 309 -19.74 -29.02 -3.78
N TRP A 310 -19.33 -28.79 -5.03
CA TRP A 310 -17.94 -28.45 -5.32
C TRP A 310 -17.54 -27.15 -4.63
N THR A 311 -16.45 -27.20 -3.87
CA THR A 311 -15.86 -26.03 -3.22
C THR A 311 -14.35 -26.04 -3.41
N THR A 312 -13.75 -24.88 -3.62
CA THR A 312 -12.30 -24.74 -3.51
C THR A 312 -11.93 -24.65 -2.03
N ILE A 313 -11.00 -25.51 -1.58
CA ILE A 313 -10.37 -25.42 -0.27
C ILE A 313 -8.96 -24.87 -0.45
N THR A 314 -8.65 -23.82 0.30
CA THR A 314 -7.31 -23.22 0.39
C THR A 314 -6.67 -23.67 1.70
N ILE A 315 -5.56 -24.40 1.61
CA ILE A 315 -4.84 -24.96 2.77
C ILE A 315 -3.49 -24.23 2.88
N SER A 316 -3.23 -23.57 4.01
CA SER A 316 -1.92 -22.96 4.24
C SER A 316 -0.89 -24.04 4.57
N LEU A 317 0.29 -23.96 3.94
CA LEU A 317 1.35 -24.94 4.18
C LEU A 317 1.82 -24.96 5.64
N LYS A 318 1.76 -23.82 6.33
CA LYS A 318 2.12 -23.73 7.75
C LYS A 318 1.26 -24.64 8.66
N ASP A 319 0.05 -25.00 8.21
CA ASP A 319 -0.93 -25.76 8.98
C ASP A 319 -0.77 -27.28 8.77
N PHE A 320 0.07 -27.72 7.83
CA PHE A 320 0.44 -29.12 7.68
C PHE A 320 1.21 -29.60 8.93
N LYS A 321 1.27 -30.92 9.12
CA LYS A 321 2.06 -31.58 10.17
C LYS A 321 3.04 -32.57 9.58
N ASP A 322 4.09 -32.87 10.32
CA ASP A 322 5.04 -33.93 10.00
C ASP A 322 4.39 -35.34 10.00
N ASN A 323 5.15 -36.34 9.55
CA ASN A 323 4.74 -37.75 9.54
C ASN A 323 3.37 -37.94 8.86
N TYR A 324 3.27 -37.49 7.60
CA TYR A 324 2.05 -37.59 6.79
C TYR A 324 0.78 -37.02 7.44
N GLY A 325 0.93 -36.03 8.34
CA GLY A 325 -0.18 -35.37 9.05
C GLY A 325 -0.49 -35.96 10.43
N PHE A 326 0.22 -37.00 10.84
CA PHE A 326 0.03 -37.72 12.11
C PHE A 326 1.05 -37.36 13.19
N GLY A 327 2.06 -36.57 12.86
CA GLY A 327 3.05 -36.09 13.81
C GLY A 327 2.54 -34.93 14.67
N SER A 328 3.40 -34.49 15.61
CA SER A 328 3.08 -33.45 16.59
C SER A 328 3.62 -32.07 16.21
N ASN A 329 4.52 -31.98 15.23
CA ASN A 329 5.15 -30.73 14.83
C ASN A 329 4.38 -30.11 13.67
N THR A 330 4.26 -28.79 13.70
CA THR A 330 3.69 -28.05 12.55
C THR A 330 4.74 -27.90 11.45
N ALA A 331 4.28 -27.83 10.21
CA ALA A 331 5.08 -27.57 9.04
C ALA A 331 5.35 -26.08 8.83
N ALA A 332 5.28 -25.24 9.88
CA ALA A 332 5.49 -23.79 9.76
C ALA A 332 6.88 -23.42 9.21
N THR A 333 7.85 -24.34 9.28
CA THR A 333 9.21 -24.18 8.74
C THR A 333 9.48 -25.01 7.49
N ILE A 334 8.46 -25.62 6.88
CA ILE A 334 8.65 -26.31 5.59
C ILE A 334 9.17 -25.30 4.57
N ASP A 335 10.13 -25.72 3.75
CA ASP A 335 10.60 -24.96 2.59
C ASP A 335 9.74 -25.37 1.37
N PRO A 336 8.80 -24.53 0.93
CA PRO A 336 7.88 -24.90 -0.14
C PRO A 336 8.56 -25.11 -1.49
N SER A 337 9.74 -24.53 -1.71
CA SER A 337 10.55 -24.74 -2.91
C SER A 337 11.06 -26.17 -3.06
N LYS A 338 10.93 -26.98 -2.01
CA LYS A 338 11.33 -28.39 -2.02
C LYS A 338 10.20 -29.36 -2.27
N ILE A 339 8.94 -28.91 -2.27
CA ILE A 339 7.79 -29.78 -2.48
C ILE A 339 7.80 -30.24 -3.93
N ASN A 340 7.86 -31.56 -4.13
CA ASN A 340 7.93 -32.16 -5.45
C ASN A 340 6.82 -33.19 -5.71
N GLU A 341 6.01 -33.50 -4.71
CA GLU A 341 4.88 -34.40 -4.83
C GLU A 341 3.73 -33.91 -3.96
N ILE A 342 2.52 -33.92 -4.53
CA ILE A 342 1.27 -33.78 -3.79
C ILE A 342 0.51 -35.09 -3.93
N LYS A 343 -0.08 -35.53 -2.83
CA LYS A 343 -0.86 -36.76 -2.75
C LYS A 343 -2.23 -36.44 -2.18
N VAL A 344 -3.23 -37.15 -2.69
CA VAL A 344 -4.62 -37.01 -2.23
C VAL A 344 -5.14 -38.39 -1.89
N GLY A 345 -5.65 -38.57 -0.68
CA GLY A 345 -6.19 -39.83 -0.19
C GLY A 345 -7.32 -39.61 0.79
N ILE A 346 -7.78 -40.71 1.39
CA ILE A 346 -8.77 -40.72 2.46
C ILE A 346 -8.10 -41.06 3.77
N ALA A 347 -8.19 -40.16 4.76
CA ALA A 347 -7.69 -40.42 6.10
C ALA A 347 -8.49 -41.58 6.73
N GLN A 348 -7.81 -42.68 7.03
CA GLN A 348 -8.44 -43.87 7.62
C GLN A 348 -8.59 -43.73 9.15
N GLY A 349 -9.53 -44.50 9.72
CA GLY A 349 -9.69 -44.63 11.17
C GLY A 349 -10.88 -43.89 11.79
N ASP A 350 -11.73 -43.26 10.97
CA ASP A 350 -12.98 -42.64 11.42
C ASP A 350 -14.07 -42.76 10.32
N THR A 351 -15.31 -42.45 10.68
CA THR A 351 -16.52 -42.49 9.84
C THR A 351 -16.68 -41.20 9.03
N PRO A 352 -17.37 -41.23 7.87
CA PRO A 352 -18.08 -42.37 7.27
C PRO A 352 -17.17 -43.30 6.48
N ASN A 353 -17.55 -44.59 6.47
CA ASN A 353 -16.90 -45.65 5.71
C ASN A 353 -18.01 -46.60 5.22
N PRO A 354 -18.19 -46.83 3.90
CA PRO A 354 -17.32 -46.37 2.81
C PRO A 354 -17.41 -44.87 2.54
N SER A 355 -16.40 -44.33 1.88
CA SER A 355 -16.35 -42.93 1.45
C SER A 355 -15.74 -42.80 0.07
N GLU A 356 -16.29 -41.88 -0.72
CA GLU A 356 -15.77 -41.46 -2.02
C GLU A 356 -15.44 -39.97 -1.93
N ILE A 357 -14.18 -39.64 -2.19
CA ILE A 357 -13.74 -38.26 -2.35
C ILE A 357 -13.62 -37.93 -3.83
N LYS A 358 -13.93 -36.68 -4.16
CA LYS A 358 -13.88 -36.13 -5.51
C LYS A 358 -13.00 -34.89 -5.49
N PHE A 359 -12.06 -34.79 -6.42
CA PHE A 359 -11.16 -33.64 -6.44
C PHE A 359 -10.71 -33.26 -7.84
N ASP A 360 -10.39 -31.98 -7.98
CA ASP A 360 -9.99 -31.35 -9.23
C ASP A 360 -9.12 -30.10 -8.98
N ASN A 361 -8.50 -29.55 -10.03
CA ASN A 361 -7.80 -28.25 -10.08
C ASN A 361 -6.78 -28.03 -8.96
N ILE A 362 -5.92 -29.02 -8.72
CA ILE A 362 -4.88 -28.95 -7.69
C ILE A 362 -3.84 -27.91 -8.10
N LYS A 363 -3.66 -26.89 -7.27
CA LYS A 363 -2.69 -25.81 -7.47
C LYS A 363 -1.85 -25.61 -6.22
N ILE A 364 -0.59 -25.26 -6.40
CA ILE A 364 0.24 -24.67 -5.35
C ILE A 364 0.47 -23.20 -5.68
N ARG A 365 0.20 -22.32 -4.71
CA ARG A 365 0.25 -20.87 -4.84
C ARG A 365 1.19 -20.26 -3.80
N TYR A 366 2.01 -19.29 -4.20
CA TYR A 366 2.95 -18.55 -3.34
C TYR A 366 2.72 -17.03 -3.46
N GLU A 367 2.68 -16.29 -2.35
CA GLU A 367 2.33 -14.85 -2.28
C GLU A 367 3.36 -13.91 -1.66
#